data_AF-A0A1D1XY08-F1
#
_entry.id   AF-A0A1D1XY08-F1
#
_cell.length_a   1.000
_cell.length_b   1.000
_cell.length_c   1.000
_cell.angle_alpha   90.00
_cell.angle_beta   90.00
_cell.angle_gamma   90.00
#
_symmetry.space_group_name_H-M   'P 1'
#
loop_
_entity.id
_entity.type
_entity.pdbx_description
1 polymer ?
#
loop_
_entity_poly.entity_id
_entity_poly.type
_entity_poly.pdbx_seq_one_letter_code
_entity_poly.pdbx_strand_id
1 'polypeptide(L)'
;FSTNKKVKIDRKNKMKLNLFLLLLTTLIATVLSQIPPHVLIESAIINNLEKYWALNDTGTGVVLKTRGDPWVIVPGPYGSYILPVGHRGAVQCNGVGGQLTIGDGDGNDKIWHIIGPLGLDTPVALQSDLKSPVRFAAASSDLKVIAGEDGILQWIIIKPLHE
;
A
#
# COMPACT_ATOMS: atom_id res chain seq x y z
N PHE A 1 3.30 -24.09 58.09
CA PHE A 1 3.84 -24.33 56.73
C PHE A 1 2.92 -23.96 55.56
N SER A 2 1.61 -23.69 55.75
CA SER A 2 0.64 -23.42 54.66
C SER A 2 0.64 -21.96 54.14
N THR A 3 0.88 -20.97 55.00
CA THR A 3 0.77 -19.52 54.69
C THR A 3 1.88 -18.97 53.79
N ASN A 4 3.14 -19.40 53.98
CA ASN A 4 4.28 -18.92 53.18
C ASN A 4 4.25 -19.38 51.72
N LYS A 5 3.66 -20.55 51.43
CA LYS A 5 3.50 -21.03 50.05
C LYS A 5 2.49 -20.19 49.27
N LYS A 6 1.38 -19.80 49.92
CA LYS A 6 0.29 -19.03 49.30
C LYS A 6 0.74 -17.62 48.89
N VAL A 7 1.46 -16.90 49.76
CA VAL A 7 2.01 -15.56 49.48
C VAL A 7 3.02 -15.58 48.33
N LYS A 8 3.85 -16.63 48.25
CA LYS A 8 4.88 -16.77 47.21
C LYS A 8 4.27 -17.06 45.83
N ILE A 9 3.18 -17.83 45.79
CA ILE A 9 2.43 -18.13 44.55
C ILE A 9 1.71 -16.87 44.05
N ASP A 10 1.09 -16.10 44.96
CA ASP A 10 0.36 -14.89 44.61
C ASP A 10 1.30 -13.80 44.04
N ARG A 11 2.47 -13.63 44.66
CA ARG A 11 3.52 -12.73 44.15
C ARG A 11 4.07 -13.18 42.80
N LYS A 12 4.24 -14.49 42.60
CA LYS A 12 4.69 -15.07 41.31
C LYS A 12 3.64 -14.86 40.21
N ASN A 13 2.36 -15.01 40.53
CA ASN A 13 1.27 -14.79 39.57
C ASN A 13 1.11 -13.30 39.23
N LYS A 14 1.26 -12.41 40.21
CA LYS A 14 1.31 -10.95 39.98
C LYS A 14 2.47 -10.55 39.07
N MET A 15 3.66 -11.13 39.27
CA MET A 15 4.81 -10.86 38.38
C MET A 15 4.60 -11.39 36.96
N LYS A 16 3.99 -12.56 36.80
CA LYS A 16 3.65 -13.13 35.48
C LYS A 16 2.62 -12.27 34.74
N LEU A 17 1.59 -11.79 35.44
CA LEU A 17 0.56 -10.93 34.86
C LEU A 17 1.15 -9.58 34.44
N ASN A 18 2.00 -8.97 35.27
CA ASN A 18 2.68 -7.72 34.94
C ASN A 18 3.61 -7.88 33.72
N LEU A 19 4.33 -9.00 33.63
CA LEU A 19 5.18 -9.29 32.47
C LEU A 19 4.35 -9.50 31.20
N PHE A 20 3.22 -10.21 31.30
CA PHE A 20 2.31 -10.39 30.17
C PHE A 20 1.74 -9.06 29.67
N LEU A 21 1.32 -8.17 30.58
CA LEU A 21 0.83 -6.83 30.25
C LEU A 21 1.93 -5.96 29.61
N LEU A 22 3.17 -6.06 30.10
CA LEU A 22 4.31 -5.37 29.49
C LEU A 22 4.56 -5.88 28.06
N LEU A 23 4.56 -7.19 27.84
CA LEU A 23 4.75 -7.78 26.51
C LEU A 23 3.63 -7.37 25.55
N LEU A 24 2.38 -7.41 26.01
CA LEU A 24 1.21 -7.02 25.22
C LEU A 24 1.27 -5.53 24.85
N THR A 25 1.62 -4.65 25.78
CA THR A 25 1.77 -3.22 25.51
C THR A 25 2.92 -2.93 24.57
N THR A 26 4.07 -3.59 24.73
CA THR A 26 5.18 -3.46 23.77
C THR A 26 4.81 -3.97 22.39
N LEU A 27 4.04 -5.06 22.28
CA LEU A 27 3.58 -5.59 21.00
C LEU A 27 2.57 -4.66 20.33
N ILE A 28 1.64 -4.09 21.09
CA ILE A 28 0.68 -3.11 20.56
C ILE A 28 1.44 -1.85 20.11
N ALA A 29 2.39 -1.36 20.91
CA ALA A 29 3.20 -0.19 20.55
C ALA A 29 4.04 -0.42 19.30
N THR A 30 4.67 -1.60 19.15
CA THR A 30 5.45 -1.91 17.95
C THR A 30 4.58 -2.04 16.71
N VAL A 31 3.43 -2.69 16.80
CA VAL A 31 2.48 -2.80 15.67
C VAL A 31 1.94 -1.42 15.27
N LEU A 32 1.57 -0.57 16.25
CA LEU A 32 1.07 0.78 16.00
C LEU A 32 2.16 1.73 15.47
N SER A 33 3.44 1.48 15.77
CA SER A 33 4.56 2.29 15.28
C SER A 33 4.93 2.03 13.82
N GLN A 34 4.36 1.02 13.18
CA GLN A 34 4.62 0.71 11.78
C GLN A 34 3.92 1.75 10.90
N ILE A 35 4.64 2.83 10.58
CA ILE A 35 4.28 3.72 9.47
C ILE A 35 4.36 2.85 8.21
N PRO A 36 3.28 2.75 7.42
CA PRO A 36 3.34 1.99 6.17
C PRO A 36 4.47 2.59 5.31
N PRO A 37 5.38 1.74 4.80
CA PRO A 37 6.58 2.23 4.14
C PRO A 37 6.18 3.04 2.92
N HIS A 38 6.86 4.17 2.73
CA HIS A 38 6.79 4.86 1.45
C HIS A 38 7.37 3.94 0.38
N VAL A 39 6.75 3.94 -0.80
CA VAL A 39 7.16 3.16 -1.97
C VAL A 39 7.21 4.04 -3.21
N LEU A 40 8.01 3.64 -4.19
CA LEU A 40 7.87 4.11 -5.56
C LEU A 40 7.21 2.98 -6.39
N ILE A 41 6.42 3.36 -7.38
CA ILE A 41 5.79 2.43 -8.32
C ILE A 41 6.41 2.68 -9.68
N GLU A 42 7.27 1.77 -10.11
CA GLU A 42 8.03 1.84 -11.36
C GLU A 42 7.32 1.06 -12.47
N SER A 43 7.45 1.51 -13.72
CA SER A 43 7.00 0.76 -14.88
C SER A 43 8.04 -0.28 -15.32
N ALA A 44 7.63 -1.56 -15.36
CA ALA A 44 8.43 -2.68 -15.83
C ALA A 44 8.53 -2.79 -17.36
N ILE A 45 7.71 -2.03 -18.12
CA ILE A 45 7.47 -2.30 -19.56
C ILE A 45 7.98 -1.17 -20.46
N ILE A 46 8.20 0.03 -19.94
CA ILE A 46 8.68 1.15 -20.76
C ILE A 46 10.19 1.01 -20.96
N ASN A 47 10.56 0.39 -22.08
CA ASN A 47 11.93 0.10 -22.52
C ASN A 47 12.93 1.24 -22.19
N ASN A 48 13.88 0.95 -21.30
CA ASN A 48 15.08 1.75 -20.99
C ASN A 48 14.85 3.16 -20.44
N LEU A 49 13.63 3.51 -20.04
CA LEU A 49 13.38 4.74 -19.31
C LEU A 49 12.73 4.36 -17.98
N GLU A 50 13.48 4.48 -16.89
CA GLU A 50 12.95 4.41 -15.54
C GLU A 50 11.82 5.45 -15.43
N LYS A 51 10.59 4.95 -15.43
CA LYS A 51 9.37 5.75 -15.35
C LYS A 51 8.62 5.31 -14.12
N TYR A 52 8.25 6.29 -13.32
CA TYR A 52 7.59 6.07 -12.05
C TYR A 52 6.24 6.78 -12.03
N TRP A 53 5.32 6.23 -11.26
CA TRP A 53 4.08 6.91 -10.91
C TRP A 53 4.40 8.21 -10.18
N ALA A 54 3.77 9.27 -10.65
CA ALA A 54 3.82 10.59 -10.06
C ALA A 54 2.47 11.28 -10.26
N LEU A 55 2.24 12.36 -9.54
CA LEU A 55 1.13 13.26 -9.80
C LEU A 55 1.48 14.22 -10.93
N ASN A 56 0.47 14.55 -11.73
CA ASN A 56 0.55 15.65 -12.67
C ASN A 56 0.65 16.99 -11.92
N ASP A 57 0.86 18.07 -12.65
CA ASP A 57 1.16 19.36 -12.04
C ASP A 57 -0.05 19.97 -11.29
N THR A 58 -1.26 19.46 -11.54
CA THR A 58 -2.47 19.81 -10.79
C THR A 58 -2.66 18.99 -9.52
N GLY A 59 -1.84 17.95 -9.29
CA GLY A 59 -1.93 17.08 -8.11
C GLY A 59 -3.11 16.10 -8.13
N THR A 60 -3.78 15.93 -9.26
CA THR A 60 -5.04 15.17 -9.34
C THR A 60 -4.98 13.96 -10.26
N GLY A 61 -4.12 13.97 -11.28
CA GLY A 61 -3.97 12.86 -12.24
C GLY A 61 -2.69 12.08 -12.00
N VAL A 62 -2.74 10.76 -12.14
CA VAL A 62 -1.56 9.90 -12.08
C VAL A 62 -0.90 9.83 -13.46
N VAL A 63 0.40 10.09 -13.51
CA VAL A 63 1.23 10.16 -14.72
C VAL A 63 2.55 9.42 -14.50
N LEU A 64 3.32 9.28 -15.57
CA LEU A 64 4.64 8.69 -15.55
C LEU A 64 5.72 9.76 -15.73
N LYS A 65 6.59 9.89 -14.73
CA LYS A 65 7.74 10.83 -14.72
C LYS A 65 9.05 10.07 -14.52
N THR A 66 10.18 10.69 -14.85
CA THR A 66 11.51 10.12 -14.58
C THR A 66 11.88 10.15 -13.10
N ARG A 67 11.25 11.04 -12.33
CA ARG A 67 11.30 11.04 -10.87
C ARG A 67 9.93 10.66 -10.34
N GLY A 68 9.86 9.59 -9.56
CA GLY A 68 8.62 9.12 -8.94
C GLY A 68 8.26 9.94 -7.71
N ASP A 69 6.96 10.07 -7.48
CA ASP A 69 6.47 10.56 -6.19
C ASP A 69 6.35 9.39 -5.21
N PRO A 70 6.52 9.63 -3.90
CA PRO A 70 6.34 8.61 -2.89
C PRO A 70 4.86 8.28 -2.68
N TRP A 71 4.57 6.99 -2.58
CA TRP A 71 3.23 6.45 -2.35
C TRP A 71 3.19 5.62 -1.06
N VAL A 72 2.00 5.43 -0.53
CA VAL A 72 1.71 4.53 0.59
C VAL A 72 0.67 3.52 0.13
N ILE A 73 0.96 2.24 0.33
CA ILE A 73 0.00 1.16 0.09
C ILE A 73 -0.58 0.74 1.45
N VAL A 74 -1.87 1.01 1.63
CA VAL A 74 -2.60 0.68 2.86
C VAL A 74 -3.45 -0.57 2.62
N PRO A 75 -3.06 -1.73 3.17
CA PRO A 75 -3.84 -2.95 3.01
C PRO A 75 -5.16 -2.86 3.79
N GLY A 76 -6.25 -3.30 3.17
CA GLY A 76 -7.58 -3.41 3.75
C GLY A 76 -8.18 -4.81 3.52
N PRO A 77 -9.37 -5.08 4.10
CA PRO A 77 -9.99 -6.41 4.04
C PRO A 77 -10.44 -6.82 2.63
N TYR A 78 -10.61 -5.87 1.72
CA TYR A 78 -11.13 -6.09 0.36
C TYR A 78 -10.11 -5.75 -0.73
N GLY A 79 -8.86 -5.46 -0.37
CA GLY A 79 -7.84 -4.93 -1.27
C GLY A 79 -7.10 -3.77 -0.61
N SER A 80 -6.22 -3.12 -1.35
CA SER A 80 -5.37 -2.04 -0.84
C SER A 80 -5.79 -0.68 -1.40
N TYR A 81 -5.58 0.37 -0.62
CA TYR A 81 -5.58 1.74 -1.11
C TYR A 81 -4.16 2.16 -1.46
N ILE A 82 -4.01 2.90 -2.56
CA ILE A 82 -2.73 3.51 -2.96
C ILE A 82 -2.89 5.01 -2.77
N LEU A 83 -2.09 5.60 -1.88
CA LEU A 83 -2.20 6.98 -1.44
C LEU A 83 -0.94 7.76 -1.81
N PRO A 84 -1.03 8.94 -2.44
CA PRO A 84 0.13 9.81 -2.60
C PRO A 84 0.54 10.41 -1.25
N VAL A 85 1.83 10.40 -0.93
CA VAL A 85 2.34 11.03 0.31
C VAL A 85 2.13 12.54 0.24
N GLY A 86 1.58 13.12 1.30
CA GLY A 86 1.34 14.57 1.38
C GLY A 86 0.05 15.05 0.71
N HIS A 87 -0.73 14.15 0.13
CA HIS A 87 -2.01 14.44 -0.51
C HIS A 87 -3.17 13.71 0.18
N ARG A 88 -4.38 14.24 0.03
CA ARG A 88 -5.61 13.56 0.44
C ARG A 88 -6.18 12.75 -0.71
N GLY A 89 -6.85 11.66 -0.37
CA GLY A 89 -7.50 10.77 -1.34
C GLY A 89 -6.62 9.60 -1.77
N ALA A 90 -7.23 8.70 -2.53
CA ALA A 90 -6.62 7.47 -3.03
C ALA A 90 -6.67 7.41 -4.56
N VAL A 91 -5.78 6.63 -5.16
CA VAL A 91 -5.80 6.36 -6.60
C VAL A 91 -7.15 5.74 -6.98
N GLN A 92 -7.85 6.39 -7.90
CA GLN A 92 -9.19 6.09 -8.36
C GLN A 92 -9.19 5.61 -9.81
N CYS A 93 -9.94 4.55 -10.07
CA CYS A 93 -10.24 4.02 -11.39
C CYS A 93 -11.42 4.78 -12.03
N ASN A 94 -11.18 5.49 -13.14
CA ASN A 94 -12.17 6.34 -13.81
C ASN A 94 -12.86 5.68 -15.03
N GLY A 95 -12.95 4.35 -15.03
CA GLY A 95 -13.48 3.60 -16.17
C GLY A 95 -12.46 3.37 -17.29
N VAL A 96 -12.80 2.49 -18.24
CA VAL A 96 -11.87 1.98 -19.26
C VAL A 96 -11.27 3.12 -20.10
N GLY A 97 -9.95 3.12 -20.26
CA GLY A 97 -9.19 4.16 -20.97
C GLY A 97 -9.09 5.49 -20.22
N GLY A 98 -9.83 5.67 -19.13
CA GLY A 98 -9.78 6.85 -18.29
C GLY A 98 -8.47 6.92 -17.52
N GLN A 99 -7.86 8.11 -17.48
CA GLN A 99 -6.70 8.37 -16.64
C GLN A 99 -7.06 8.15 -15.16
N LEU A 100 -6.18 7.49 -14.41
CA LEU A 100 -6.34 7.35 -12.97
C LEU A 100 -6.15 8.71 -12.29
N THR A 101 -7.00 9.01 -11.32
CA THR A 101 -6.93 10.27 -10.56
C THR A 101 -6.85 10.01 -9.08
N ILE A 102 -6.64 11.05 -8.28
CA ILE A 102 -6.80 10.99 -6.83
C ILE A 102 -8.24 11.38 -6.49
N GLY A 103 -8.95 10.47 -5.83
CA GLY A 103 -10.33 10.69 -5.40
C GLY A 103 -10.46 10.67 -3.89
N ASP A 104 -11.29 11.56 -3.36
CA ASP A 104 -11.64 11.61 -1.94
C ASP A 104 -12.79 10.65 -1.58
N GLY A 105 -12.92 10.35 -0.29
CA GLY A 105 -14.01 9.54 0.25
C GLY A 105 -13.85 8.04 0.01
N ASP A 106 -14.86 7.28 0.44
CA ASP A 106 -14.89 5.82 0.34
C ASP A 106 -15.53 5.40 -0.99
N GLY A 107 -14.94 4.39 -1.65
CA GLY A 107 -15.47 3.83 -2.88
C GLY A 107 -14.65 2.67 -3.42
N ASN A 108 -15.32 1.68 -4.02
CA ASN A 108 -14.66 0.50 -4.60
C ASN A 108 -13.80 0.85 -5.82
N ASP A 109 -14.04 2.00 -6.44
CA ASP A 109 -13.22 2.56 -7.51
C ASP A 109 -11.79 2.92 -7.05
N LYS A 110 -11.52 2.94 -5.74
CA LYS A 110 -10.20 3.24 -5.14
C LYS A 110 -9.50 2.02 -4.55
N ILE A 111 -10.15 0.85 -4.60
CA ILE A 111 -9.62 -0.39 -4.08
C ILE A 111 -8.85 -1.11 -5.18
N TRP A 112 -7.61 -1.48 -4.87
CA TRP A 112 -6.69 -2.15 -5.78
C TRP A 112 -6.20 -3.48 -5.22
N HIS A 113 -6.24 -4.51 -6.04
CA HIS A 113 -5.67 -5.82 -5.80
C HIS A 113 -4.30 -5.89 -6.47
N ILE A 114 -3.27 -6.20 -5.69
CA ILE A 114 -1.91 -6.39 -6.18
C ILE A 114 -1.78 -7.85 -6.60
N ILE A 115 -1.64 -8.10 -7.90
CA ILE A 115 -1.63 -9.44 -8.49
C ILE A 115 -0.24 -9.72 -9.06
N GLY A 116 0.37 -10.81 -8.62
CA GLY A 116 1.70 -11.20 -9.08
C GLY A 116 2.47 -11.97 -8.00
N PRO A 117 3.77 -12.21 -8.23
CA PRO A 117 4.64 -12.80 -7.23
C PRO A 117 4.65 -11.96 -5.96
N LEU A 118 4.63 -12.61 -4.79
CA LEU A 118 4.79 -11.94 -3.51
C LEU A 118 6.27 -11.58 -3.33
N GLY A 119 6.61 -10.30 -3.48
CA GLY A 119 7.97 -9.79 -3.31
C GLY A 119 8.06 -8.29 -3.60
N LEU A 120 9.05 -7.63 -2.98
CA LEU A 120 9.52 -6.34 -3.49
C LEU A 120 10.32 -6.59 -4.76
N ASP A 121 10.38 -5.59 -5.63
CA ASP A 121 11.19 -5.62 -6.85
C ASP A 121 10.76 -6.68 -7.89
N THR A 122 9.56 -7.25 -7.74
CA THR A 122 8.95 -8.16 -8.72
C THR A 122 7.79 -7.50 -9.47
N PRO A 123 7.66 -7.71 -10.79
CA PRO A 123 6.53 -7.17 -11.55
C PRO A 123 5.18 -7.67 -11.04
N VAL A 124 4.24 -6.74 -10.86
CA VAL A 124 2.86 -6.96 -10.45
C VAL A 124 1.89 -6.24 -11.38
N ALA A 125 0.66 -6.73 -11.45
CA ALA A 125 -0.49 -6.02 -11.99
C ALA A 125 -1.27 -5.39 -10.83
N LEU A 126 -1.87 -4.21 -11.07
CA LEU A 126 -2.74 -3.55 -10.12
C LEU A 126 -4.15 -3.59 -10.66
N GLN A 127 -4.99 -4.48 -10.14
CA GLN A 127 -6.36 -4.67 -10.58
C GLN A 127 -7.34 -3.85 -9.73
N SER A 128 -8.24 -3.11 -10.34
CA SER A 128 -9.32 -2.43 -9.62
C SER A 128 -10.39 -3.41 -9.11
N ASP A 129 -10.99 -3.13 -7.95
CA ASP A 129 -12.11 -3.91 -7.40
C ASP A 129 -13.44 -3.74 -8.17
N LEU A 130 -13.49 -2.86 -9.16
CA LEU A 130 -14.67 -2.69 -10.00
C LEU A 130 -15.01 -3.98 -10.75
N LYS A 131 -16.20 -4.53 -10.47
CA LYS A 131 -16.61 -5.90 -10.84
C LYS A 131 -16.81 -6.14 -12.34
N SER A 132 -17.03 -5.10 -13.15
CA SER A 132 -17.16 -5.23 -14.61
C SER A 132 -17.06 -3.90 -15.36
N PRO A 133 -16.37 -3.86 -16.52
CA PRO A 133 -15.26 -4.76 -16.87
C PRO A 133 -14.17 -4.76 -15.78
N VAL A 134 -13.39 -5.84 -15.71
CA VAL A 134 -12.17 -5.86 -14.90
C VAL A 134 -11.20 -4.85 -15.48
N ARG A 135 -10.52 -4.09 -14.62
CA ARG A 135 -9.64 -3.00 -15.03
C ARG A 135 -8.31 -3.12 -14.30
N PHE A 136 -7.25 -2.74 -14.99
CA PHE A 136 -5.91 -2.73 -14.44
C PHE A 136 -5.30 -1.35 -14.61
N ALA A 137 -4.40 -0.96 -13.72
CA ALA A 137 -3.58 0.22 -13.98
C ALA A 137 -2.63 -0.11 -15.13
N ALA A 138 -2.62 0.74 -16.17
CA ALA A 138 -1.80 0.55 -17.35
C ALA A 138 -1.10 1.87 -17.74
N ALA A 139 0.11 1.78 -18.28
CA ALA A 139 0.75 2.95 -18.89
C ALA A 139 0.16 3.22 -20.28
N SER A 140 -0.17 4.47 -20.56
CA SER A 140 -0.52 4.92 -21.90
C SER A 140 0.69 5.47 -22.67
N SER A 141 0.55 5.58 -23.99
CA SER A 141 1.58 6.16 -24.87
C SER A 141 1.85 7.64 -24.60
N ASP A 142 0.91 8.37 -24.00
CA ASP A 142 1.05 9.78 -23.61
C ASP A 142 1.52 9.96 -22.15
N LEU A 143 2.17 8.93 -21.58
CA LEU A 143 2.75 8.95 -20.23
C LEU A 143 1.74 9.18 -19.10
N LYS A 144 0.47 8.82 -19.31
CA LYS A 144 -0.52 8.74 -18.23
C LYS A 144 -0.55 7.34 -17.66
N VAL A 145 -1.08 7.21 -16.45
CA VAL A 145 -1.54 5.93 -15.94
C VAL A 145 -3.06 5.89 -16.12
N ILE A 146 -3.56 4.89 -16.84
CA ILE A 146 -4.96 4.75 -17.21
C ILE A 146 -5.53 3.45 -16.64
N ALA A 147 -6.86 3.32 -16.63
CA ALA A 147 -7.51 2.04 -16.40
C ALA A 147 -7.56 1.25 -17.72
N GLY A 148 -6.58 0.38 -17.91
CA GLY A 148 -6.50 -0.57 -19.01
C GLY A 148 -7.38 -1.81 -18.79
N GLU A 149 -7.45 -2.65 -19.82
CA GLU A 149 -8.22 -3.89 -19.82
C GLU A 149 -7.34 -5.14 -19.68
N ASP A 150 -6.02 -4.99 -19.76
CA ASP A 150 -5.06 -6.08 -19.74
C ASP A 150 -4.40 -6.27 -18.38
N GLY A 151 -4.36 -7.52 -17.91
CA GLY A 151 -3.76 -7.89 -16.63
C GLY A 151 -2.24 -8.02 -16.66
N ILE A 152 -1.56 -7.19 -17.46
CA ILE A 152 -0.10 -7.31 -17.64
C ILE A 152 0.59 -6.87 -16.34
N LEU A 153 1.62 -7.64 -15.95
CA LEU A 153 2.49 -7.30 -14.82
C LEU A 153 3.39 -6.11 -15.21
N GLN A 154 2.86 -4.90 -15.09
CA GLN A 154 3.50 -3.67 -15.57
C GLN A 154 4.21 -2.87 -14.48
N TRP A 155 4.01 -3.20 -13.22
CA TRP A 155 4.45 -2.34 -12.12
C TRP A 155 5.44 -3.04 -11.20
N ILE A 156 6.45 -2.33 -10.74
CA ILE A 156 7.37 -2.80 -9.71
C ILE A 156 7.21 -1.88 -8.51
N ILE A 157 6.92 -2.45 -7.35
CA ILE A 157 6.81 -1.70 -6.09
C ILE A 157 8.16 -1.80 -5.38
N ILE A 158 8.86 -0.67 -5.30
CA ILE A 158 10.21 -0.59 -4.74
C ILE A 158 10.21 0.31 -3.50
N LYS A 159 11.11 0.03 -2.56
CA LYS A 159 11.34 0.94 -1.44
C LYS A 159 12.22 2.11 -1.91
N PRO A 160 11.91 3.37 -1.53
CA PRO A 160 12.82 4.48 -1.75
C PRO A 160 14.14 4.14 -1.06
N LEU A 161 15.24 4.21 -1.80
CA LEU A 161 16.56 4.24 -1.18
C LEU A 161 16.60 5.49 -0.29
N HIS A 162 16.98 5.31 0.97
CA HIS A 162 17.11 6.41 1.94
C HIS A 162 17.86 7.60 1.30
N GLU A 163 17.22 8.77 1.24
CA GLU A 163 17.92 10.07 1.20
C GLU A 163 18.44 10.41 2.60
#